data_AF-A0A1F6V3A0-F1
#
_entry.id   AF-A0A1F6V3A0-F1
#
_cell.length_a   1.000
_cell.length_b   1.000
_cell.length_c   1.000
_cell.angle_alpha   90.00
_cell.angle_beta   90.00
_cell.angle_gamma   90.00
#
_symmetry.space_group_name_H-M   'P 1'
#
loop_
_entity.id
_entity.type
_entity.pdbx_description
1 polymer ?
#
loop_
_entity_poly.entity_id
_entity_poly.type
_entity_poly.pdbx_seq_one_letter_code
_entity_poly.pdbx_strand_id
1 'polypeptide(L)'
;MLKYKRTLWVALAVLFVVAIFFVKNNTTFKNQPALVPGETKDGLVYGNETLEDFVNKDTDGDTVLDWQENLYGLDPTKKETTAGTPDSVVINKIKTLQNDGSGEPLLKSIGSANEENLSQTDKFSRELFATIVAANQSGIMDQAKIEELSASLAEHIQNSPPRKVFYIFDIKTTSDNSVQAFKNYNKALNDIYTKYPPINYTILDVLEKFMIDENDVDASALLKLDPIITQTNKIIDAMVKTAAPQSISALHLSVINSLERLMENISDMKLYESDVIVALGGISKYQDSANRLESDLNALSNAINQKLRSEQ
;
A
#
# COMPACT_ATOMS: atom_id res chain seq x y z
N MET A 1 -4.80 -13.20 -25.73
CA MET A 1 -4.04 -13.94 -24.70
C MET A 1 -3.47 -13.08 -23.56
N LEU A 2 -3.16 -11.78 -23.73
CA LEU A 2 -2.64 -10.94 -22.62
C LEU A 2 -3.64 -10.62 -21.50
N LYS A 3 -4.95 -10.53 -21.78
CA LYS A 3 -5.97 -10.20 -20.76
C LYS A 3 -6.07 -11.26 -19.65
N TYR A 4 -5.89 -12.53 -20.00
CA TYR A 4 -5.96 -13.63 -19.04
C TYR A 4 -4.76 -13.69 -18.09
N LYS A 5 -3.59 -13.15 -18.48
CA LYS A 5 -2.42 -13.09 -17.59
C LYS A 5 -2.64 -12.12 -16.44
N ARG A 6 -3.25 -10.96 -16.67
CA ARG A 6 -3.55 -9.98 -15.61
C ARG A 6 -4.55 -10.51 -14.59
N THR A 7 -5.63 -11.16 -15.04
CA THR A 7 -6.56 -11.87 -14.15
C THR A 7 -5.94 -13.06 -13.45
N LEU A 8 -4.99 -13.77 -14.07
CA LEU A 8 -4.26 -14.87 -13.44
C LEU A 8 -3.35 -14.37 -12.31
N TRP A 9 -2.65 -13.25 -12.51
CA TRP A 9 -1.80 -12.63 -11.48
C TRP A 9 -2.61 -12.03 -10.32
N VAL A 10 -3.79 -11.46 -10.60
CA VAL A 10 -4.71 -10.98 -9.55
C VAL A 10 -5.32 -12.15 -8.78
N ALA A 11 -5.74 -13.23 -9.46
CA ALA A 11 -6.22 -14.43 -8.82
C ALA A 11 -5.13 -15.13 -7.98
N LEU A 12 -3.88 -15.15 -8.47
CA LEU A 12 -2.72 -15.61 -7.71
C LEU A 12 -2.42 -14.71 -6.51
N ALA A 13 -2.54 -13.39 -6.63
CA ALA A 13 -2.35 -12.47 -5.51
C ALA A 13 -3.45 -12.64 -4.44
N VAL A 14 -4.70 -12.86 -4.85
CA VAL A 14 -5.81 -13.15 -3.91
C VAL A 14 -5.62 -14.53 -3.27
N LEU A 15 -5.27 -15.56 -4.03
CA LEU A 15 -4.93 -16.88 -3.50
C LEU A 15 -3.71 -16.84 -2.58
N PHE A 16 -2.72 -15.98 -2.86
CA PHE A 16 -1.54 -15.76 -2.04
C PHE A 16 -1.89 -15.03 -0.74
N VAL A 17 -2.79 -14.06 -0.77
CA VAL A 17 -3.32 -13.40 0.44
C VAL A 17 -4.13 -14.39 1.29
N VAL A 18 -4.93 -15.25 0.67
CA VAL A 18 -5.68 -16.32 1.36
C VAL A 18 -4.72 -17.37 1.92
N ALA A 19 -3.70 -17.78 1.16
CA ALA A 19 -2.68 -18.73 1.62
C ALA A 19 -1.87 -18.15 2.80
N ILE A 20 -1.38 -16.92 2.71
CA ILE A 20 -0.66 -16.24 3.80
C ILE A 20 -1.55 -16.10 5.05
N PHE A 21 -2.85 -15.86 4.88
CA PHE A 21 -3.81 -15.84 5.98
C PHE A 21 -3.92 -17.22 6.66
N PHE A 22 -4.04 -18.31 5.89
CA PHE A 22 -4.10 -19.68 6.43
C PHE A 22 -2.77 -20.16 7.04
N VAL A 23 -1.66 -19.73 6.47
CA VAL A 23 -0.30 -20.02 6.90
C VAL A 23 0.01 -19.42 8.26
N LYS A 24 -0.32 -18.14 8.43
CA LYS A 24 -0.17 -17.45 9.71
C LYS A 24 -1.09 -18.05 10.79
N ASN A 25 -2.13 -18.77 10.37
CA ASN A 25 -3.12 -19.43 11.23
C ASN A 25 -2.93 -20.96 11.35
N ASN A 26 -1.78 -21.53 10.95
CA ASN A 26 -1.49 -22.96 11.11
C ASN A 26 -1.17 -23.35 12.57
N THR A 27 -2.15 -23.21 13.45
CA THR A 27 -2.29 -24.14 14.58
C THR A 27 -2.64 -25.50 14.02
N THR A 28 -1.65 -26.39 13.98
CA THR A 28 -1.72 -27.81 13.62
C THR A 28 -3.11 -28.43 13.88
N PHE A 29 -3.90 -28.62 12.83
CA PHE A 29 -5.06 -29.52 12.83
C PHE A 29 -4.56 -30.96 12.98
N LYS A 30 -4.37 -31.42 14.22
CA LYS A 30 -4.24 -32.85 14.51
C LYS A 30 -5.63 -33.48 14.45
N ASN A 31 -5.88 -34.18 13.36
CA ASN A 31 -6.98 -35.13 13.24
C ASN A 31 -6.90 -36.17 14.37
N GLN A 32 -8.00 -36.36 15.11
CA GLN A 32 -8.67 -37.67 15.34
C GLN A 32 -9.78 -37.57 16.42
N PRO A 33 -10.82 -38.43 16.41
CA PRO A 33 -11.41 -39.20 15.31
C PRO A 33 -12.95 -39.05 15.18
N ALA A 34 -13.44 -39.49 14.02
CA ALA A 34 -14.79 -39.99 13.72
C ALA A 34 -16.01 -39.08 13.96
N LEU A 35 -16.54 -38.61 12.83
CA LEU A 35 -17.85 -38.00 12.63
C LEU A 35 -18.98 -38.76 13.33
N VAL A 36 -19.63 -38.10 14.30
CA VAL A 36 -21.01 -38.39 14.68
C VAL A 36 -21.89 -37.39 13.92
N PRO A 37 -22.84 -37.83 13.06
CA PRO A 37 -23.70 -36.90 12.34
C PRO A 37 -24.72 -36.30 13.30
N GLY A 38 -24.63 -34.99 13.60
CA GLY A 38 -25.65 -34.36 14.44
C GLY A 38 -25.48 -32.91 14.89
N GLU A 39 -24.33 -32.25 14.77
CA GLU A 39 -24.18 -30.86 15.27
C GLU A 39 -23.65 -29.88 14.22
N THR A 40 -24.36 -28.76 14.13
CA THR A 40 -24.15 -27.64 13.21
C THR A 40 -23.24 -26.57 13.83
N LYS A 41 -22.35 -26.03 12.98
CA LYS A 41 -21.65 -24.72 13.04
C LYS A 41 -20.39 -24.62 13.91
N ASP A 42 -19.23 -24.73 13.26
CA ASP A 42 -18.02 -24.04 13.71
C ASP A 42 -17.81 -22.81 12.80
N GLY A 43 -18.06 -21.62 13.36
CA GLY A 43 -17.72 -20.34 12.76
C GLY A 43 -16.23 -20.01 12.92
N LEU A 44 -15.73 -19.02 12.19
CA LEU A 44 -14.36 -18.52 12.33
C LEU A 44 -14.17 -17.94 13.74
N VAL A 45 -13.20 -18.46 14.50
CA VAL A 45 -12.89 -18.07 15.89
C VAL A 45 -11.70 -17.11 15.91
N TYR A 46 -11.81 -15.99 16.64
CA TYR A 46 -10.70 -15.08 16.92
C TYR A 46 -10.58 -14.90 18.44
N GLY A 47 -9.55 -15.49 19.05
CA GLY A 47 -9.43 -15.56 20.52
C GLY A 47 -10.38 -16.59 21.14
N ASN A 48 -11.06 -16.23 22.22
CA ASN A 48 -12.09 -17.06 22.87
C ASN A 48 -13.52 -16.78 22.35
N GLU A 49 -13.65 -15.90 21.36
CA GLU A 49 -14.94 -15.45 20.83
C GLU A 49 -15.05 -15.86 19.35
N THR A 50 -16.22 -16.32 18.94
CA THR A 50 -16.53 -16.57 17.53
C THR A 50 -16.80 -15.25 16.81
N LEU A 51 -16.69 -15.23 15.47
CA LEU A 51 -17.13 -14.08 14.67
C LEU A 51 -18.60 -13.72 14.93
N GLU A 52 -19.43 -14.71 15.26
CA GLU A 52 -20.83 -14.51 15.65
C GLU A 52 -20.93 -13.80 17.01
N ASP A 53 -20.08 -14.14 17.97
CA ASP A 53 -20.02 -13.47 19.27
C ASP A 53 -19.57 -12.01 19.13
N PHE A 54 -18.55 -11.73 18.30
CA PHE A 54 -18.03 -10.38 18.10
C PHE A 54 -19.01 -9.46 17.36
N VAL A 55 -19.74 -9.98 16.36
CA VAL A 55 -20.72 -9.20 15.59
C VAL A 55 -21.93 -8.83 16.45
N ASN A 56 -22.30 -9.67 17.41
CA ASN A 56 -23.49 -9.50 18.24
C ASN A 56 -23.19 -8.97 19.65
N LYS A 57 -21.93 -8.65 19.95
CA LYS A 57 -21.51 -8.16 21.26
C LYS A 57 -22.03 -6.73 21.50
N ASP A 58 -22.69 -6.56 22.63
CA ASP A 58 -23.18 -5.30 23.18
C ASP A 58 -22.87 -5.36 24.70
N THR A 59 -21.72 -4.81 25.07
CA THR A 59 -21.11 -4.98 26.39
C THR A 59 -21.84 -4.14 27.44
N ASP A 60 -22.35 -2.97 27.08
CA ASP A 60 -23.09 -2.12 28.01
C ASP A 60 -24.62 -2.31 27.93
N GLY A 61 -25.14 -2.94 26.88
CA GLY A 61 -26.56 -3.19 26.68
C GLY A 61 -27.35 -1.94 26.33
N ASP A 62 -26.78 -1.03 25.54
CA ASP A 62 -27.44 0.18 25.04
C ASP A 62 -28.07 -0.01 23.64
N THR A 63 -28.00 -1.22 23.08
CA THR A 63 -28.47 -1.62 21.74
C THR A 63 -27.61 -1.14 20.57
N VAL A 64 -26.50 -0.46 20.86
CA VAL A 64 -25.40 -0.23 19.93
C VAL A 64 -24.38 -1.35 20.14
N LEU A 65 -23.95 -1.98 19.06
CA LEU A 65 -22.98 -3.08 19.14
C LEU A 65 -21.58 -2.51 19.38
N ASP A 66 -20.75 -3.20 20.18
CA ASP A 66 -19.40 -2.76 20.57
C ASP A 66 -18.56 -2.32 19.37
N TRP A 67 -18.71 -3.05 18.27
CA TRP A 67 -17.98 -2.81 17.05
C TRP A 67 -18.42 -1.52 16.36
N GLN A 68 -19.70 -1.17 16.48
CA GLN A 68 -20.29 0.03 15.91
C GLN A 68 -19.82 1.24 16.72
N GLU A 69 -19.74 1.12 18.04
CA GLU A 69 -19.17 2.14 18.92
C GLU A 69 -17.70 2.40 18.60
N ASN A 70 -16.90 1.34 18.50
CA ASN A 70 -15.48 1.44 18.09
C ASN A 70 -15.32 2.12 16.72
N LEU A 71 -16.19 1.81 15.76
CA LEU A 71 -16.17 2.44 14.43
C LEU A 71 -16.37 3.97 14.51
N TYR A 72 -17.20 4.43 15.45
CA TYR A 72 -17.50 5.85 15.66
C TYR A 72 -16.67 6.50 16.79
N GLY A 73 -15.69 5.80 17.35
CA GLY A 73 -14.82 6.30 18.42
C GLY A 73 -15.50 6.42 19.78
N LEU A 74 -16.52 5.59 20.02
CA LEU A 74 -17.28 5.50 21.26
C LEU A 74 -16.74 4.36 22.14
N ASP A 75 -17.04 4.40 23.44
CA ASP A 75 -16.57 3.47 24.48
C ASP A 75 -17.60 2.35 24.70
N PRO A 76 -17.32 1.10 24.27
CA PRO A 76 -18.28 -0.01 24.33
C PRO A 76 -18.72 -0.45 25.73
N THR A 77 -18.13 0.14 26.76
CA THR A 77 -18.47 -0.17 28.15
C THR A 77 -19.42 0.87 28.75
N LYS A 78 -19.87 1.85 27.96
CA LYS A 78 -20.67 2.99 28.41
C LYS A 78 -21.78 3.36 27.43
N LYS A 79 -23.02 3.16 27.89
CA LYS A 79 -24.25 3.55 27.15
C LYS A 79 -24.28 5.00 26.65
N GLU A 80 -23.50 5.84 27.30
CA GLU A 80 -23.28 7.23 26.97
C GLU A 80 -21.78 7.51 27.09
N THR A 81 -21.05 7.34 26.00
CA THR A 81 -19.65 7.78 25.92
C THR A 81 -19.55 9.28 26.18
N THR A 82 -20.52 10.04 25.68
CA THR A 82 -20.71 11.45 26.01
C THR A 82 -21.87 11.58 27.00
N ALA A 83 -21.57 11.96 28.24
CA ALA A 83 -22.56 12.10 29.30
C ALA A 83 -23.80 12.91 28.87
N GLY A 84 -24.98 12.32 29.02
CA GLY A 84 -26.28 12.89 28.67
C GLY A 84 -26.67 12.73 27.20
N THR A 85 -25.90 12.01 26.39
CA THR A 85 -26.25 11.69 25.00
C THR A 85 -26.03 10.20 24.74
N PRO A 86 -27.08 9.42 24.45
CA PRO A 86 -26.95 8.02 24.05
C PRO A 86 -26.08 7.86 22.81
N ASP A 87 -25.28 6.81 22.75
CA ASP A 87 -24.32 6.60 21.68
C ASP A 87 -25.00 6.37 20.33
N SER A 88 -26.18 5.74 20.34
CA SER A 88 -27.08 5.66 19.18
C SER A 88 -27.45 7.02 18.56
N VAL A 89 -27.60 8.07 19.37
CA VAL A 89 -27.91 9.43 18.92
C VAL A 89 -26.68 10.09 18.31
N VAL A 90 -25.50 9.88 18.91
CA VAL A 90 -24.22 10.37 18.38
C VAL A 90 -23.96 9.78 17.00
N ILE A 91 -24.14 8.47 16.86
CA ILE A 91 -23.94 7.73 15.60
C ILE A 91 -24.91 8.23 14.51
N ASN A 92 -26.20 8.38 14.84
CA ASN A 92 -27.18 8.89 13.88
C ASN A 92 -26.83 10.30 13.40
N LYS A 93 -26.36 11.16 14.31
CA LYS A 93 -25.89 12.50 13.95
C LYS A 93 -24.70 12.45 13.00
N ILE A 94 -23.70 11.60 13.26
CA ILE A 94 -22.54 11.39 12.36
C ILE A 94 -23.02 10.92 10.98
N LYS A 95 -23.92 9.94 10.92
CA LYS A 95 -24.50 9.41 9.67
C LYS A 95 -25.25 10.49 8.87
N THR A 96 -25.98 11.39 9.53
CA THR A 96 -26.71 12.47 8.85
C THR A 96 -25.77 13.52 8.27
N LEU A 97 -24.71 13.88 9.00
CA LEU A 97 -23.73 14.89 8.58
C LEU A 97 -22.84 14.41 7.42
N GLN A 98 -22.61 13.11 7.29
CA GLN A 98 -21.89 12.52 6.16
C GLN A 98 -22.72 12.52 4.86
N ASN A 99 -24.05 12.57 4.95
CA ASN A 99 -24.96 12.47 3.80
C ASN A 99 -25.39 13.82 3.22
N ASP A 100 -25.21 14.93 3.92
CA ASP A 100 -25.68 16.26 3.48
C ASP A 100 -24.68 17.06 2.62
N GLY A 101 -23.46 16.54 2.42
CA GLY A 101 -22.43 17.18 1.60
C GLY A 101 -21.98 18.57 2.08
N SER A 102 -22.40 19.00 3.28
CA SER A 102 -22.15 20.34 3.82
C SER A 102 -21.47 20.35 5.19
N GLY A 103 -21.22 19.20 5.81
CA GLY A 103 -20.55 19.12 7.09
C GLY A 103 -19.03 19.26 7.01
N GLU A 104 -18.47 20.33 7.59
CA GLU A 104 -17.16 20.20 8.24
C GLU A 104 -17.17 18.93 9.11
N PRO A 105 -16.10 18.11 9.09
CA PRO A 105 -16.09 16.87 9.86
C PRO A 105 -16.16 17.21 11.34
N LEU A 106 -17.29 16.89 11.97
CA LEU A 106 -17.50 16.96 13.42
C LEU A 106 -16.64 15.94 14.21
N LEU A 107 -15.62 15.35 13.58
CA LEU A 107 -14.47 14.71 14.24
C LEU A 107 -13.66 15.69 15.11
N LYS A 108 -13.88 17.01 15.00
CA LYS A 108 -13.17 18.01 15.82
C LYS A 108 -13.83 18.42 17.14
N SER A 109 -15.06 18.01 17.46
CA SER A 109 -15.78 18.60 18.60
C SER A 109 -16.39 17.65 19.64
N ILE A 110 -16.18 16.34 19.56
CA ILE A 110 -16.52 15.43 20.66
C ILE A 110 -15.23 14.71 21.08
N GLY A 111 -14.48 15.36 21.98
CA GLY A 111 -13.31 14.81 22.64
C GLY A 111 -12.06 14.76 21.77
N SER A 112 -11.04 15.51 22.18
CA SER A 112 -9.63 15.21 21.89
C SER A 112 -9.21 13.86 22.49
N ALA A 113 -9.81 12.76 22.07
CA ALA A 113 -9.11 11.48 22.02
C ALA A 113 -8.35 11.51 20.70
N ASN A 114 -7.03 11.55 20.80
CA ASN A 114 -6.04 11.56 19.72
C ASN A 114 -6.60 11.27 18.33
N GLU A 115 -6.27 12.09 17.32
CA GLU A 115 -6.12 11.54 15.96
C GLU A 115 -5.15 10.35 16.11
N GLU A 116 -5.69 9.16 16.30
CA GLU A 116 -4.89 7.95 16.41
C GLU A 116 -4.09 7.93 15.11
N ASN A 117 -2.77 7.81 15.24
CA ASN A 117 -1.88 7.59 14.11
C ASN A 117 -2.15 6.18 13.56
N LEU A 118 -3.32 5.99 12.97
CA LEU A 118 -3.79 4.72 12.44
C LEU A 118 -3.03 4.41 11.16
N SER A 119 -2.53 3.17 11.08
CA SER A 119 -1.97 2.62 9.86
C SER A 119 -3.03 2.55 8.75
N GLN A 120 -2.62 2.39 7.49
CA GLN A 120 -3.58 2.12 6.42
C GLN A 120 -4.28 0.78 6.63
N THR A 121 -3.58 -0.18 7.24
CA THR A 121 -4.16 -1.46 7.65
C THR A 121 -5.28 -1.28 8.67
N ASP A 122 -5.14 -0.38 9.65
CA ASP A 122 -6.19 -0.10 10.63
C ASP A 122 -7.40 0.56 9.98
N LYS A 123 -7.16 1.57 9.14
CA LYS A 123 -8.22 2.28 8.39
C LYS A 123 -8.99 1.31 7.50
N PHE A 124 -8.26 0.45 6.78
CA PHE A 124 -8.85 -0.59 5.96
C PHE A 124 -9.67 -1.57 6.77
N SER A 125 -9.15 -2.07 7.89
CA SER A 125 -9.86 -3.03 8.74
C SER A 125 -11.18 -2.44 9.24
N ARG A 126 -11.19 -1.16 9.63
CA ARG A 126 -12.42 -0.44 10.02
C ARG A 126 -13.41 -0.32 8.87
N GLU A 127 -12.96 0.03 7.67
CA GLU A 127 -13.84 0.19 6.49
C GLU A 127 -14.41 -1.14 5.99
N LEU A 128 -13.56 -2.17 5.89
CA LEU A 128 -13.96 -3.53 5.54
C LEU A 128 -15.04 -4.02 6.49
N PHE A 129 -14.80 -3.85 7.79
CA PHE A 129 -15.70 -4.28 8.81
C PHE A 129 -17.04 -3.51 8.79
N ALA A 130 -17.00 -2.18 8.69
CA ALA A 130 -18.20 -1.36 8.52
C ALA A 130 -19.04 -1.79 7.31
N THR A 131 -18.36 -2.13 6.21
CA THR A 131 -19.02 -2.60 4.97
C THR A 131 -19.67 -3.96 5.17
N ILE A 132 -18.97 -4.92 5.80
CA ILE A 132 -19.52 -6.24 6.10
C ILE A 132 -20.76 -6.13 6.98
N VAL A 133 -20.73 -5.28 8.01
CA VAL A 133 -21.89 -5.17 8.89
C VAL A 133 -23.06 -4.46 8.20
N ALA A 134 -22.83 -3.40 7.43
CA ALA A 134 -23.88 -2.77 6.64
C ALA A 134 -24.53 -3.75 5.64
N ALA A 135 -23.73 -4.62 5.02
CA ALA A 135 -24.22 -5.67 4.13
C ALA A 135 -25.00 -6.77 4.88
N ASN A 136 -24.57 -7.14 6.09
CA ASN A 136 -25.28 -8.12 6.93
C ASN A 136 -26.63 -7.57 7.44
N GLN A 137 -26.68 -6.31 7.87
CA GLN A 137 -27.90 -5.64 8.35
C GLN A 137 -28.97 -5.47 7.25
N SER A 138 -28.54 -5.30 6.00
CA SER A 138 -29.46 -5.23 4.87
C SER A 138 -29.96 -6.62 4.41
N GLY A 139 -29.40 -7.71 4.94
CA GLY A 139 -29.75 -9.09 4.56
C GLY A 139 -29.29 -9.47 3.14
N ILE A 140 -28.44 -8.65 2.52
CA ILE A 140 -28.02 -8.73 1.10
C ILE A 140 -26.50 -8.76 1.05
N MET A 141 -25.88 -9.70 1.76
CA MET A 141 -24.49 -10.07 1.47
C MET A 141 -24.52 -11.12 0.36
N ASP A 142 -24.59 -10.68 -0.89
CA ASP A 142 -24.39 -11.55 -2.04
C ASP A 142 -22.92 -11.53 -2.48
N GLN A 143 -22.55 -12.54 -3.27
CA GLN A 143 -21.20 -12.69 -3.80
C GLN A 143 -20.74 -11.45 -4.61
N ALA A 144 -21.68 -10.74 -5.25
CA ALA A 144 -21.37 -9.57 -6.07
C ALA A 144 -20.89 -8.38 -5.22
N LYS A 145 -21.47 -8.17 -4.03
CA LYS A 145 -21.03 -7.12 -3.10
C LYS A 145 -19.64 -7.40 -2.50
N ILE A 146 -19.32 -8.67 -2.24
CA ILE A 146 -17.97 -9.09 -1.81
C ILE A 146 -16.94 -8.81 -2.91
N GLU A 147 -17.30 -9.10 -4.17
CA GLU A 147 -16.43 -8.84 -5.33
C GLU A 147 -16.21 -7.35 -5.56
N GLU A 148 -17.25 -6.52 -5.43
CA GLU A 148 -17.15 -5.06 -5.55
C GLU A 148 -16.22 -4.46 -4.49
N LEU A 149 -16.35 -4.90 -3.23
CA LEU A 149 -15.48 -4.48 -2.13
C LEU A 149 -14.03 -4.92 -2.36
N SER A 150 -13.83 -6.15 -2.80
CA SER A 150 -12.51 -6.69 -3.11
C SER A 150 -11.84 -5.96 -4.28
N ALA A 151 -12.63 -5.56 -5.30
CA ALA A 151 -12.15 -4.80 -6.44
C ALA A 151 -11.77 -3.37 -6.05
N SER A 152 -12.61 -2.68 -5.27
CA SER A 152 -12.32 -1.34 -4.74
C SER A 152 -11.04 -1.34 -3.88
N LEU A 153 -10.84 -2.38 -3.06
CA LEU A 153 -9.62 -2.58 -2.29
C LEU A 153 -8.39 -2.73 -3.19
N ALA A 154 -8.46 -3.64 -4.16
CA ALA A 154 -7.37 -3.86 -5.10
C ALA A 154 -7.02 -2.56 -5.84
N GLU A 155 -8.04 -1.80 -6.22
CA GLU A 155 -7.89 -0.49 -6.85
C GLU A 155 -7.20 0.52 -5.93
N HIS A 156 -7.63 0.63 -4.66
CA HIS A 156 -7.04 1.55 -3.70
C HIS A 156 -5.56 1.25 -3.45
N ILE A 157 -5.22 -0.03 -3.24
CA ILE A 157 -3.84 -0.50 -3.06
C ILE A 157 -3.01 -0.18 -4.31
N GLN A 158 -3.54 -0.45 -5.51
CA GLN A 158 -2.84 -0.25 -6.78
C GLN A 158 -2.73 1.22 -7.21
N ASN A 159 -3.62 2.10 -6.74
CA ASN A 159 -3.71 3.49 -7.23
C ASN A 159 -3.30 4.55 -6.20
N SER A 160 -2.80 4.18 -5.03
CA SER A 160 -2.25 5.18 -4.09
C SER A 160 -1.17 6.06 -4.78
N PRO A 161 -1.30 7.40 -4.71
CA PRO A 161 -0.44 8.34 -5.43
C PRO A 161 1.01 8.33 -4.89
N PRO A 162 1.99 8.71 -5.73
CA PRO A 162 3.37 8.89 -5.27
C PRO A 162 3.44 9.97 -4.18
N ARG A 163 4.27 9.76 -3.16
CA ARG A 163 4.40 10.71 -2.05
C ARG A 163 5.29 11.90 -2.43
N LYS A 164 6.31 11.65 -3.25
CA LYS A 164 7.26 12.63 -3.72
C LYS A 164 7.35 12.60 -5.23
N VAL A 165 7.19 13.77 -5.82
CA VAL A 165 7.29 14.01 -7.25
C VAL A 165 8.12 15.26 -7.46
N PHE A 166 9.15 15.14 -8.28
CA PHE A 166 9.95 16.25 -8.75
C PHE A 166 9.27 16.90 -9.96
N TYR A 167 9.36 18.22 -10.02
CA TYR A 167 8.92 19.03 -11.13
C TYR A 167 10.11 19.60 -11.89
N ILE A 168 9.84 20.19 -13.06
CA ILE A 168 10.90 20.79 -13.90
C ILE A 168 11.68 21.89 -13.18
N PHE A 169 11.05 22.60 -12.24
CA PHE A 169 11.68 23.66 -11.45
C PHE A 169 12.58 23.11 -10.33
N ASP A 170 12.44 21.83 -9.97
CA ASP A 170 13.28 21.19 -8.96
C ASP A 170 14.63 20.75 -9.54
N ILE A 171 14.74 20.61 -10.87
CA ILE A 171 15.95 20.17 -11.54
C ILE A 171 16.74 21.32 -12.17
N LYS A 172 18.04 21.14 -12.30
CA LYS A 172 18.88 22.08 -13.05
C LYS A 172 18.80 21.82 -14.55
N THR A 173 18.62 22.88 -15.32
CA THR A 173 18.66 22.83 -16.78
C THR A 173 19.65 23.85 -17.34
N THR A 174 20.17 23.59 -18.54
CA THR A 174 20.97 24.53 -19.31
C THR A 174 20.34 24.76 -20.68
N SER A 175 20.35 25.99 -21.17
CA SER A 175 19.88 26.33 -22.52
C SER A 175 20.83 25.84 -23.62
N ASP A 176 22.06 25.44 -23.27
CA ASP A 176 23.02 24.87 -24.21
C ASP A 176 22.59 23.46 -24.64
N ASN A 177 22.26 23.33 -25.93
CA ASN A 177 21.89 22.07 -26.58
C ASN A 177 22.94 21.64 -27.62
N SER A 178 24.18 22.12 -27.49
CA SER A 178 25.32 21.66 -28.27
C SER A 178 25.66 20.21 -27.95
N VAL A 179 26.41 19.56 -28.84
CA VAL A 179 26.87 18.20 -28.59
C VAL A 179 27.88 18.17 -27.44
N GLN A 180 28.67 19.24 -27.25
CA GLN A 180 29.55 19.37 -26.11
C GLN A 180 28.78 19.38 -24.78
N ALA A 181 27.63 20.06 -24.72
CA ALA A 181 26.75 20.00 -23.54
C ALA A 181 26.28 18.56 -23.25
N PHE A 182 25.95 17.80 -24.30
CA PHE A 182 25.57 16.38 -24.17
C PHE A 182 26.73 15.49 -23.74
N LYS A 183 27.96 15.73 -24.23
CA LYS A 183 29.17 15.04 -23.77
C LYS A 183 29.42 15.30 -22.28
N ASN A 184 29.29 16.56 -21.85
CA ASN A 184 29.45 16.96 -20.46
C ASN A 184 28.37 16.33 -19.56
N TYR A 185 27.12 16.35 -20.00
CA TYR A 185 26.00 15.73 -19.29
C TYR A 185 26.17 14.20 -19.17
N ASN A 186 26.51 13.51 -20.27
CA ASN A 186 26.77 12.07 -20.25
C ASN A 186 27.95 11.71 -19.32
N LYS A 187 29.01 12.53 -19.30
CA LYS A 187 30.11 12.37 -18.35
C LYS A 187 29.61 12.56 -16.91
N ALA A 188 28.78 13.56 -16.63
CA ALA A 188 28.23 13.79 -15.30
C ALA A 188 27.38 12.59 -14.81
N LEU A 189 26.57 11.99 -15.68
CA LEU A 189 25.82 10.76 -15.33
C LEU A 189 26.76 9.59 -15.01
N ASN A 190 27.81 9.40 -15.81
CA ASN A 190 28.83 8.37 -15.53
C ASN A 190 29.60 8.63 -14.23
N ASP A 191 29.93 9.89 -13.95
CA ASP A 191 30.58 10.29 -12.70
C ASP A 191 29.67 9.99 -11.48
N ILE A 192 28.34 10.17 -11.61
CA ILE A 192 27.38 9.78 -10.58
C ILE A 192 27.37 8.26 -10.39
N TYR A 193 27.24 7.50 -11.48
CA TYR A 193 27.19 6.03 -11.42
C TYR A 193 28.47 5.43 -10.80
N THR A 194 29.64 5.96 -11.17
CA THR A 194 30.92 5.51 -10.62
C THR A 194 31.13 5.93 -9.16
N LYS A 195 30.60 7.08 -8.75
CA LYS A 195 30.65 7.55 -7.35
C LYS A 195 29.81 6.68 -6.41
N TYR A 196 28.73 6.08 -6.90
CA TYR A 196 27.81 5.24 -6.14
C TYR A 196 27.80 3.81 -6.72
N PRO A 197 28.87 3.03 -6.51
CA PRO A 197 29.03 1.73 -7.16
C PRO A 197 27.95 0.75 -6.71
N PRO A 198 27.50 -0.17 -7.59
CA PRO A 198 26.45 -1.14 -7.26
C PRO A 198 26.77 -1.96 -6.02
N ILE A 199 25.74 -2.21 -5.22
CA ILE A 199 25.81 -3.16 -4.11
C ILE A 199 25.92 -4.58 -4.68
N ASN A 200 26.59 -5.49 -3.97
CA ASN A 200 26.87 -6.86 -4.41
C ASN A 200 25.66 -7.81 -4.33
N TYR A 201 24.46 -7.27 -4.26
CA TYR A 201 23.19 -7.99 -4.33
C TYR A 201 22.11 -7.08 -4.91
N THR A 202 21.09 -7.69 -5.49
CA THR A 202 19.96 -7.00 -6.13
C THR A 202 18.75 -6.94 -5.20
N ILE A 203 17.74 -6.14 -5.59
CA ILE A 203 16.43 -6.15 -4.92
C ILE A 203 15.78 -7.54 -5.03
N LEU A 204 15.94 -8.21 -6.18
CA LEU A 204 15.41 -9.56 -6.39
C LEU A 204 16.05 -10.56 -5.41
N ASP A 205 17.36 -10.49 -5.18
CA ASP A 205 18.06 -11.36 -4.22
C ASP A 205 17.54 -11.16 -2.78
N VAL A 206 17.03 -9.96 -2.46
CA VAL A 206 16.43 -9.66 -1.16
C VAL A 206 15.00 -10.19 -1.11
N LEU A 207 14.21 -9.99 -2.16
CA LEU A 207 12.84 -10.50 -2.24
C LEU A 207 12.77 -12.04 -2.27
N GLU A 208 13.75 -12.70 -2.90
CA GLU A 208 13.93 -14.15 -2.86
C GLU A 208 14.26 -14.66 -1.46
N LYS A 209 15.01 -13.90 -0.66
CA LYS A 209 15.28 -14.26 0.74
C LYS A 209 14.11 -13.98 1.66
N PHE A 210 13.35 -12.93 1.36
CA PHE A 210 12.12 -12.60 2.07
C PHE A 210 11.08 -13.72 1.91
N MET A 211 10.95 -14.32 0.73
CA MET A 211 10.05 -15.46 0.50
C MET A 211 10.81 -16.79 0.72
N ILE A 212 10.75 -17.35 1.94
CA ILE A 212 11.39 -18.63 2.25
C ILE A 212 10.66 -19.77 1.51
N ASP A 213 9.34 -19.82 1.69
CA ASP A 213 8.44 -20.70 0.96
C ASP A 213 7.02 -20.10 0.88
N GLU A 214 6.06 -20.84 0.35
CA GLU A 214 4.65 -20.39 0.23
C GLU A 214 3.99 -20.05 1.58
N ASN A 215 4.57 -20.55 2.66
CA ASN A 215 4.04 -20.52 4.01
C ASN A 215 5.00 -19.83 5.01
N ASP A 216 6.11 -19.26 4.57
CA ASP A 216 7.05 -18.62 5.49
C ASP A 216 7.80 -17.47 4.85
N VAL A 217 7.97 -16.41 5.63
CA VAL A 217 8.67 -15.19 5.19
C VAL A 217 9.71 -14.77 6.20
N ASP A 218 10.89 -14.39 5.70
CA ASP A 218 11.94 -13.76 6.49
C ASP A 218 11.83 -12.23 6.38
N ALA A 219 10.99 -11.60 7.20
CA ALA A 219 10.86 -10.15 7.23
C ALA A 219 12.19 -9.42 7.51
N SER A 220 13.13 -10.08 8.22
CA SER A 220 14.45 -9.51 8.50
C SER A 220 15.30 -9.32 7.22
N ALA A 221 15.03 -10.09 6.17
CA ALA A 221 15.68 -9.93 4.87
C ALA A 221 15.43 -8.53 4.28
N LEU A 222 14.27 -7.92 4.53
CA LEU A 222 13.90 -6.60 4.01
C LEU A 222 14.79 -5.47 4.54
N LEU A 223 15.51 -5.68 5.65
CA LEU A 223 16.52 -4.72 6.13
C LEU A 223 17.67 -4.53 5.13
N LYS A 224 17.92 -5.51 4.26
CA LYS A 224 18.92 -5.39 3.18
C LYS A 224 18.49 -4.44 2.07
N LEU A 225 17.24 -3.96 2.06
CA LEU A 225 16.82 -2.90 1.15
C LEU A 225 17.38 -1.53 1.56
N ASP A 226 17.75 -1.32 2.83
CA ASP A 226 18.20 -0.01 3.32
C ASP A 226 19.45 0.54 2.62
N PRO A 227 20.51 -0.27 2.39
CA PRO A 227 21.65 0.19 1.61
C PRO A 227 21.26 0.57 0.17
N ILE A 228 20.36 -0.17 -0.47
CA ILE A 228 19.88 0.08 -1.84
C ILE A 228 19.10 1.39 -1.90
N ILE A 229 18.15 1.59 -0.97
CA ILE A 229 17.36 2.81 -0.84
C ILE A 229 18.30 4.02 -0.62
N THR A 230 19.22 3.89 0.34
CA THR A 230 20.17 4.95 0.69
C THR A 230 21.08 5.32 -0.47
N GLN A 231 21.59 4.34 -1.22
CA GLN A 231 22.44 4.57 -2.37
C GLN A 231 21.65 5.25 -3.50
N THR A 232 20.45 4.76 -3.80
CA THR A 232 19.63 5.29 -4.89
C THR A 232 19.16 6.71 -4.59
N ASN A 233 18.80 7.02 -3.34
CA ASN A 233 18.46 8.38 -2.94
C ASN A 233 19.64 9.36 -3.14
N LYS A 234 20.88 8.92 -2.89
CA LYS A 234 22.08 9.74 -3.21
C LYS A 234 22.26 9.95 -4.71
N ILE A 235 21.90 8.98 -5.53
CA ILE A 235 21.90 9.11 -7.01
C ILE A 235 20.83 10.11 -7.44
N ILE A 236 19.59 9.99 -6.95
CA ILE A 236 18.49 10.93 -7.20
C ILE A 236 18.92 12.36 -6.86
N ASP A 237 19.46 12.58 -5.66
CA ASP A 237 19.95 13.89 -5.21
C ASP A 237 21.05 14.47 -6.11
N ALA A 238 21.93 13.61 -6.62
CA ALA A 238 22.99 14.02 -7.54
C ALA A 238 22.44 14.35 -8.95
N MET A 239 21.47 13.58 -9.44
CA MET A 239 20.80 13.81 -10.72
C MET A 239 20.01 15.13 -10.70
N VAL A 240 19.28 15.42 -9.62
CA VAL A 240 18.57 16.70 -9.44
C VAL A 240 19.51 17.90 -9.55
N LYS A 241 20.74 17.77 -9.02
CA LYS A 241 21.78 18.81 -9.05
C LYS A 241 22.55 18.91 -10.37
N THR A 242 22.37 17.95 -11.27
CA THR A 242 23.07 17.90 -12.56
C THR A 242 22.32 18.71 -13.59
N ALA A 243 23.01 19.64 -14.25
CA ALA A 243 22.40 20.46 -15.30
C ALA A 243 22.18 19.64 -16.58
N ALA A 244 20.92 19.33 -16.88
CA ALA A 244 20.54 18.66 -18.12
C ALA A 244 20.32 19.67 -19.25
N PRO A 245 20.75 19.39 -20.51
CA PRO A 245 20.36 20.18 -21.67
C PRO A 245 18.84 20.30 -21.76
N GLN A 246 18.34 21.51 -22.02
CA GLN A 246 16.90 21.80 -21.98
C GLN A 246 16.09 20.87 -22.91
N SER A 247 16.65 20.49 -24.07
CA SER A 247 16.02 19.58 -25.03
C SER A 247 15.74 18.16 -24.50
N ILE A 248 16.44 17.71 -23.44
CA ILE A 248 16.23 16.39 -22.82
C ILE A 248 15.82 16.48 -21.34
N SER A 249 15.56 17.70 -20.84
CA SER A 249 15.20 17.94 -19.43
C SER A 249 13.98 17.13 -18.96
N ALA A 250 12.98 16.93 -19.82
CA ALA A 250 11.81 16.10 -19.51
C ALA A 250 12.15 14.61 -19.37
N LEU A 251 13.10 14.10 -20.17
CA LEU A 251 13.57 12.71 -20.07
C LEU A 251 14.40 12.51 -18.80
N HIS A 252 15.28 13.46 -18.47
CA HIS A 252 16.03 13.48 -17.21
C HIS A 252 15.09 13.48 -15.99
N LEU A 253 14.07 14.34 -16.01
CA LEU A 253 13.05 14.41 -14.95
C LEU A 253 12.27 13.09 -14.82
N SER A 254 11.94 12.45 -15.95
CA SER A 254 11.23 11.17 -15.95
C SER A 254 12.04 10.07 -15.26
N VAL A 255 13.34 9.99 -15.52
CA VAL A 255 14.24 9.04 -14.82
C VAL A 255 14.29 9.32 -13.32
N ILE A 256 14.43 10.59 -12.91
CA ILE A 256 14.43 10.97 -11.48
C ILE A 256 13.13 10.53 -10.78
N ASN A 257 11.98 10.82 -11.37
CA ASN A 257 10.69 10.46 -10.81
C ASN A 257 10.45 8.95 -10.79
N SER A 258 10.92 8.22 -11.81
CA SER A 258 10.82 6.76 -11.85
C SER A 258 11.72 6.08 -10.82
N LEU A 259 12.91 6.63 -10.55
CA LEU A 259 13.76 6.21 -9.44
C LEU A 259 13.09 6.48 -8.09
N GLU A 260 12.56 7.68 -7.87
CA GLU A 260 11.87 8.05 -6.62
C GLU A 260 10.68 7.10 -6.37
N ARG A 261 9.84 6.87 -7.38
CA ARG A 261 8.69 5.98 -7.26
C ARG A 261 9.11 4.55 -6.94
N LEU A 262 10.18 4.06 -7.56
CA LEU A 262 10.73 2.74 -7.23
C LEU A 262 11.20 2.69 -5.77
N MET A 263 11.89 3.73 -5.28
CA MET A 263 12.34 3.79 -3.89
C MET A 263 11.19 3.88 -2.88
N GLU A 264 10.11 4.58 -3.23
CA GLU A 264 8.88 4.56 -2.43
C GLU A 264 8.30 3.15 -2.33
N ASN A 265 8.18 2.44 -3.46
CA ASN A 265 7.65 1.08 -3.46
C ASN A 265 8.51 0.11 -2.64
N ILE A 266 9.84 0.21 -2.75
CA ILE A 266 10.77 -0.61 -1.97
C ILE A 266 10.71 -0.23 -0.48
N SER A 267 10.57 1.06 -0.16
CA SER A 267 10.41 1.50 1.23
C SER A 267 9.09 1.00 1.83
N ASP A 268 8.02 0.99 1.03
CA ASP A 268 6.70 0.51 1.43
C ASP A 268 6.73 -0.99 1.73
N MET A 269 7.45 -1.81 0.94
CA MET A 269 7.63 -3.24 1.21
C MET A 269 8.13 -3.52 2.62
N LYS A 270 9.01 -2.65 3.15
CA LYS A 270 9.58 -2.80 4.51
C LYS A 270 8.54 -2.64 5.61
N LEU A 271 7.37 -2.10 5.31
CA LEU A 271 6.26 -1.97 6.26
C LEU A 271 5.47 -3.26 6.42
N TYR A 272 5.95 -4.40 5.90
CA TYR A 272 5.26 -5.69 5.99
C TYR A 272 4.79 -6.04 7.42
N GLU A 273 5.61 -5.77 8.44
CA GLU A 273 5.26 -6.08 9.83
C GLU A 273 4.37 -5.02 10.51
N SER A 274 4.36 -3.78 10.01
CA SER A 274 3.73 -2.64 10.67
C SER A 274 2.50 -2.07 9.95
N ASP A 275 2.44 -2.22 8.62
CA ASP A 275 1.34 -1.78 7.76
C ASP A 275 1.29 -2.62 6.47
N VAL A 276 0.67 -3.79 6.56
CA VAL A 276 0.58 -4.80 5.48
C VAL A 276 -0.07 -4.22 4.22
N ILE A 277 -1.09 -3.35 4.35
CA ILE A 277 -1.76 -2.74 3.20
C ILE A 277 -0.78 -1.84 2.41
N VAL A 278 0.05 -1.06 3.10
CA VAL A 278 1.09 -0.25 2.43
C VAL A 278 2.14 -1.16 1.80
N ALA A 279 2.58 -2.21 2.51
CA ALA A 279 3.55 -3.15 1.98
C ALA A 279 3.07 -3.86 0.71
N LEU A 280 1.82 -4.34 0.69
CA LEU A 280 1.19 -4.92 -0.50
C LEU A 280 1.07 -3.89 -1.64
N GLY A 281 0.81 -2.63 -1.32
CA GLY A 281 0.87 -1.52 -2.28
C GLY A 281 2.25 -1.38 -2.91
N GLY A 282 3.30 -1.40 -2.09
CA GLY A 282 4.69 -1.39 -2.56
C GLY A 282 5.03 -2.57 -3.47
N ILE A 283 4.69 -3.79 -3.03
CA ILE A 283 4.93 -5.03 -3.78
C ILE A 283 4.20 -5.02 -5.13
N SER A 284 2.91 -4.68 -5.13
CA SER A 284 2.08 -4.71 -6.34
C SER A 284 2.54 -3.70 -7.39
N LYS A 285 3.09 -2.55 -6.98
CA LYS A 285 3.56 -1.49 -7.89
C LYS A 285 4.99 -1.64 -8.34
N TYR A 286 5.81 -2.44 -7.64
CA TYR A 286 7.24 -2.55 -7.90
C TYR A 286 7.58 -2.89 -9.35
N GLN A 287 6.93 -3.91 -9.92
CA GLN A 287 7.22 -4.34 -11.28
C GLN A 287 6.90 -3.24 -12.30
N ASP A 288 5.77 -2.55 -12.14
CA ASP A 288 5.36 -1.47 -13.04
C ASP A 288 6.32 -0.27 -12.92
N SER A 289 6.76 0.07 -11.70
CA SER A 289 7.76 1.11 -11.46
C SER A 289 9.13 0.75 -12.03
N ALA A 290 9.56 -0.52 -11.92
CA ALA A 290 10.81 -1.00 -12.49
C ALA A 290 10.79 -0.96 -14.03
N ASN A 291 9.69 -1.44 -14.65
CA ASN A 291 9.48 -1.37 -16.09
C ASN A 291 9.47 0.08 -16.58
N ARG A 292 8.86 0.99 -15.82
CA ARG A 292 8.82 2.41 -16.16
C ARG A 292 10.21 3.05 -16.10
N LEU A 293 10.99 2.74 -15.06
CA LEU A 293 12.37 3.19 -14.94
C LEU A 293 13.22 2.70 -16.12
N GLU A 294 13.11 1.43 -16.50
CA GLU A 294 13.81 0.88 -17.66
C GLU A 294 13.45 1.65 -18.95
N SER A 295 12.16 1.89 -19.18
CA SER A 295 11.69 2.66 -20.33
C SER A 295 12.25 4.08 -20.35
N ASP A 296 12.22 4.78 -19.20
CA ASP A 296 12.70 6.17 -19.11
C ASP A 296 14.22 6.26 -19.27
N LEU A 297 14.98 5.30 -18.72
CA LEU A 297 16.43 5.19 -18.92
C LEU A 297 16.78 4.97 -20.39
N ASN A 298 16.06 4.06 -21.06
CA ASN A 298 16.24 3.79 -22.48
C ASN A 298 15.94 5.02 -23.34
N ALA A 299 14.86 5.75 -23.03
CA ALA A 299 14.52 6.97 -23.73
C ALA A 299 15.60 8.06 -23.59
N LEU A 300 16.09 8.28 -22.36
CA LEU A 300 17.16 9.24 -22.09
C LEU A 300 18.47 8.83 -22.80
N SER A 301 18.88 7.58 -22.67
CA SER A 301 20.09 7.04 -23.31
C SER A 301 20.03 7.17 -24.83
N ASN A 302 18.89 6.85 -25.43
CA ASN A 302 18.70 6.99 -26.88
C ASN A 302 18.80 8.45 -27.33
N ALA A 303 18.19 9.39 -26.60
CA ALA A 303 18.28 10.82 -26.93
C ALA A 303 19.73 11.33 -26.85
N ILE A 304 20.49 10.91 -25.83
CA ILE A 304 21.91 11.23 -25.71
C ILE A 304 22.69 10.66 -26.90
N ASN A 305 22.53 9.36 -27.19
CA ASN A 305 23.27 8.68 -28.25
C ASN A 305 22.97 9.25 -29.64
N GLN A 306 21.71 9.59 -29.93
CA GLN A 306 21.31 10.25 -31.18
C GLN A 306 22.04 11.58 -31.35
N LYS A 307 22.09 12.41 -30.29
CA LYS A 307 22.79 13.69 -30.33
C LYS A 307 24.30 13.51 -30.54
N LEU A 308 24.92 12.57 -29.85
CA LEU A 308 26.35 12.30 -29.95
C LEU A 308 26.75 11.74 -31.34
N ARG A 309 25.87 10.99 -32.01
CA ARG A 309 26.12 10.47 -33.36
C ARG A 309 25.96 11.51 -34.46
N SER A 310 25.21 12.59 -34.23
CA SER A 310 25.01 13.66 -35.23
C SER A 310 26.29 14.46 -35.58
N GLU A 311 27.41 14.19 -34.89
CA GLU A 311 28.75 14.75 -35.20
C GLU A 311 29.67 13.80 -35.99
N GLN A 312 29.27 12.56 -36.26
CA GLN A 312 30.04 11.60 -37.07
C GLN A 312 29.57 11.62 -38.53
#